data_AF-A0A8T0DA41-F1
#
_entry.id   AF-A0A8T0DA41-F1
#
_cell.length_a   1.000
_cell.length_b   1.000
_cell.length_c   1.000
_cell.angle_alpha   90.00
_cell.angle_beta   90.00
_cell.angle_gamma   90.00
#
_symmetry.space_group_name_H-M   'P 1'
#
loop_
_entity.id
_entity.type
_entity.pdbx_description
1 polymer ?
#
loop_
_entity_poly.entity_id
_entity_poly.type
_entity_poly.pdbx_seq_one_letter_code
_entity_poly.pdbx_strand_id
1 'polypeptide(L)'
;MQGQLFALGLLFWIFWDLQSIPCVAQITDEEKKIVLKSHNDLRYNLQRCSSNSTIPPPIRMPLLIWDEDLAYDAETWAQQCSCDGNTLDERSTERWSSVGQNVAGALSLQS
;
A
#
# COMPACT_ATOMS: atom_id res chain seq x y z
N MET A 1 18.07 33.05 -54.04
CA MET A 1 18.00 31.72 -53.38
C MET A 1 17.10 31.85 -52.17
N GLN A 2 16.22 30.85 -52.04
CA GLN A 2 15.16 30.67 -51.04
C GLN A 2 15.56 31.10 -49.61
N GLY A 3 14.67 31.55 -48.73
CA GLY A 3 13.25 31.21 -48.54
C GLY A 3 13.08 30.73 -47.09
N GLN A 4 12.08 31.28 -46.41
CA GLN A 4 11.76 31.10 -44.99
C GLN A 4 11.50 29.63 -44.60
N LEU A 5 11.71 29.28 -43.33
CA LEU A 5 10.86 28.36 -42.57
C LEU A 5 10.87 28.75 -41.09
N PHE A 6 9.84 29.52 -40.72
CA PHE A 6 9.32 29.62 -39.36
C PHE A 6 8.59 28.31 -39.00
N ALA A 7 8.33 28.15 -37.71
CA ALA A 7 7.41 27.21 -37.05
C ALA A 7 8.09 25.98 -36.43
N LEU A 8 8.04 25.94 -35.10
CA LEU A 8 7.68 24.81 -34.22
C LEU A 8 8.25 25.00 -32.79
N GLY A 9 8.27 26.25 -32.28
CA GLY A 9 8.76 26.56 -30.93
C GLY A 9 7.71 26.58 -29.81
N LEU A 10 6.43 26.31 -30.10
CA LEU A 10 5.31 26.48 -29.16
C LEU A 10 4.43 25.23 -28.98
N LEU A 11 4.93 24.04 -29.32
CA LEU A 11 4.26 22.76 -29.03
C LEU A 11 4.98 21.90 -27.98
N PHE A 12 6.10 22.38 -27.43
CA PHE A 12 6.92 21.64 -26.46
C PHE A 12 6.65 21.98 -24.99
N TRP A 13 5.61 22.78 -24.70
CA TRP A 13 5.26 23.18 -23.33
C TRP A 13 3.93 22.60 -22.83
N ILE A 14 3.19 21.86 -23.65
CA ILE A 14 1.89 21.26 -23.30
C ILE A 14 1.89 19.73 -23.26
N PHE A 15 3.04 19.09 -23.43
CA PHE A 15 3.19 17.62 -23.38
C PHE A 15 4.21 17.14 -22.33
N TRP A 16 4.58 17.98 -21.36
CA TRP A 16 5.43 17.59 -20.23
C TRP A 16 4.78 17.68 -18.85
N ASP A 17 3.50 18.03 -18.78
CA ASP A 17 2.69 17.67 -17.62
C ASP A 17 2.07 16.29 -17.88
N LEU A 18 2.92 15.26 -18.00
CA LEU A 18 2.52 13.96 -17.52
C LEU A 18 2.45 14.13 -15.99
N GLN A 19 1.34 14.71 -15.52
CA GLN A 19 0.94 14.58 -14.14
C GLN A 19 0.80 13.08 -13.93
N SER A 20 1.87 12.44 -13.47
CA SER A 20 1.79 11.16 -12.78
C SER A 20 0.73 11.39 -11.73
N ILE A 21 -0.49 10.86 -11.94
CA ILE A 21 -1.52 10.88 -10.91
C ILE A 21 -0.83 10.24 -9.71
N PRO A 22 -0.50 11.01 -8.67
CA PRO A 22 0.18 10.43 -7.54
C PRO A 22 -0.77 9.39 -6.97
N CYS A 23 -0.29 8.17 -6.74
CA CYS A 23 -1.03 7.26 -5.88
C CYS A 23 -1.06 7.92 -4.49
N VAL A 24 -2.14 8.60 -4.21
CA VAL A 24 -2.38 9.12 -2.86
C VAL A 24 -2.89 7.94 -2.06
N ALA A 25 -1.99 7.27 -1.36
CA ALA A 25 -2.37 6.40 -0.26
C ALA A 25 -2.57 7.30 0.96
N GLN A 26 -3.82 7.49 1.34
CA GLN A 26 -4.22 8.06 2.63
C GLN A 26 -5.25 7.12 3.24
N ILE A 27 -5.04 6.75 4.50
CA ILE A 27 -5.95 5.86 5.23
C ILE A 27 -6.65 6.65 6.34
N THR A 28 -7.98 6.62 6.31
CA THR A 28 -8.81 7.26 7.34
C THR A 28 -8.85 6.44 8.63
N ASP A 29 -9.19 7.06 9.76
CA ASP A 29 -9.32 6.35 11.05
C ASP A 29 -10.39 5.25 11.01
N GLU A 30 -11.46 5.45 10.25
CA GLU A 30 -12.49 4.45 10.00
C GLU A 30 -11.92 3.25 9.24
N GLU A 31 -11.11 3.48 8.20
CA GLU A 31 -10.44 2.41 7.46
C GLU A 31 -9.41 1.67 8.30
N LYS A 32 -8.62 2.38 9.13
CA LYS A 32 -7.71 1.74 10.11
C LYS A 32 -8.47 0.77 11.03
N LYS A 33 -9.63 1.18 11.55
CA LYS A 33 -10.51 0.32 12.37
C LYS A 33 -11.02 -0.89 11.58
N ILE A 34 -11.40 -0.71 10.32
CA ILE A 34 -11.85 -1.81 9.45
C ILE A 34 -10.72 -2.82 9.23
N VAL A 35 -9.51 -2.36 8.90
CA VAL A 35 -8.34 -3.22 8.69
C VAL A 35 -8.02 -4.01 9.96
N LEU A 36 -7.91 -3.33 11.11
CA LEU A 36 -7.60 -3.97 12.39
C LEU A 36 -8.67 -4.99 12.79
N LYS A 37 -9.96 -4.61 12.67
CA LYS A 37 -11.08 -5.49 12.99
C LYS A 37 -11.07 -6.73 12.10
N SER A 38 -10.86 -6.56 10.80
CA SER A 38 -10.88 -7.67 9.84
C SER A 38 -9.78 -8.69 10.13
N HIS A 39 -8.56 -8.23 10.45
CA HIS A 39 -7.49 -9.11 10.88
C HIS A 39 -7.82 -9.84 12.19
N ASN A 40 -8.36 -9.13 13.16
CA ASN A 40 -8.69 -9.71 14.47
C ASN A 40 -9.85 -10.72 14.41
N ASP A 41 -10.87 -10.46 13.59
CA ASP A 41 -11.95 -11.42 13.33
C ASP A 41 -11.40 -12.71 12.71
N LEU A 42 -10.51 -12.60 11.71
CA LEU A 42 -9.87 -13.76 11.09
C LEU A 42 -9.03 -14.57 12.08
N ARG A 43 -8.22 -13.89 12.91
CA ARG A 43 -7.39 -14.54 13.95
C ARG A 43 -8.24 -15.26 14.98
N TYR A 44 -9.31 -14.61 15.45
CA TYR A 44 -10.26 -15.20 16.38
C TYR A 44 -10.94 -16.45 15.80
N ASN A 45 -11.38 -16.37 14.54
CA ASN A 45 -12.03 -17.49 13.87
C ASN A 45 -11.08 -18.67 13.64
N LEU A 46 -9.84 -18.41 13.19
CA LEU A 46 -8.82 -19.44 12.99
C LEU A 46 -8.46 -20.16 14.29
N GLN A 47 -8.39 -19.45 15.41
CA GLN A 47 -8.09 -20.06 16.71
C GLN A 47 -9.21 -20.98 17.20
N ARG A 48 -10.47 -20.70 16.85
CA ARG A 48 -11.63 -21.47 17.33
C ARG A 48 -12.04 -22.59 16.40
N CYS A 49 -11.85 -22.40 15.10
CA CYS A 49 -12.30 -23.29 14.05
C CYS A 49 -11.13 -23.62 13.14
N SER A 50 -10.92 -24.90 12.89
CA SER A 50 -10.08 -25.39 11.80
C SER A 50 -10.62 -24.80 10.48
N SER A 51 -9.90 -23.86 9.84
CA SER A 51 -10.34 -23.30 8.54
C SER A 51 -10.41 -24.36 7.43
N ASN A 52 -9.71 -25.48 7.64
CA ASN A 52 -9.88 -26.75 6.94
C ASN A 52 -9.54 -27.89 7.91
N SER A 53 -9.96 -29.13 7.64
CA SER A 53 -9.70 -30.30 8.50
C SER A 53 -8.23 -30.70 8.61
N THR A 54 -7.33 -30.02 7.89
CA THR A 54 -5.91 -30.35 7.80
C THR A 54 -5.03 -29.44 8.66
N ILE A 55 -5.45 -28.20 8.91
CA ILE A 55 -4.70 -27.21 9.72
C ILE A 55 -5.35 -27.13 11.09
N PRO A 56 -4.74 -27.72 12.14
CA PRO A 56 -5.29 -27.62 13.48
C PRO A 56 -5.34 -26.16 13.94
N PRO A 57 -6.35 -25.78 14.75
CA PRO A 57 -6.43 -24.44 15.29
C PRO A 57 -5.16 -24.12 16.12
N PRO A 58 -4.58 -22.92 15.98
CA PRO A 58 -3.40 -22.53 16.76
C PRO A 58 -3.74 -22.45 18.25
N ILE A 59 -2.85 -22.94 19.09
CA ILE A 59 -3.02 -22.91 20.56
C ILE A 59 -3.13 -21.47 21.06
N ARG A 60 -2.36 -20.55 20.47
CA ARG A 60 -2.33 -19.13 20.87
C ARG A 60 -2.25 -18.21 19.65
N MET A 61 -3.25 -17.34 19.50
CA MET A 61 -3.29 -16.35 18.43
C MET A 61 -3.80 -15.00 18.98
N PRO A 62 -2.93 -14.19 19.63
CA PRO A 62 -3.35 -12.96 20.28
C PRO A 62 -3.91 -11.96 19.26
N LEU A 63 -4.85 -11.12 19.67
CA LEU A 63 -5.34 -10.03 18.82
C LEU A 63 -4.23 -9.01 18.57
N LEU A 64 -4.24 -8.45 17.36
CA LEU A 64 -3.37 -7.37 16.96
C LEU A 64 -3.85 -6.05 17.56
N ILE A 65 -2.89 -5.13 17.70
CA ILE A 65 -3.12 -3.72 17.97
C ILE A 65 -2.61 -2.92 16.76
N TRP A 66 -3.17 -1.72 16.55
CA TRP A 66 -2.63 -0.78 15.58
C TRP A 66 -1.34 -0.16 16.11
N ASP A 67 -0.35 -0.01 15.26
CA ASP A 67 0.94 0.64 15.56
C ASP A 67 1.13 1.76 14.52
N GLU A 68 1.24 3.00 14.97
CA GLU A 68 1.24 4.16 14.07
C GLU A 68 2.56 4.32 13.32
N ASP A 69 3.69 3.83 13.85
CA ASP A 69 4.98 3.87 13.15
C ASP A 69 4.93 2.93 11.94
N LEU A 70 4.40 1.70 12.15
CA LEU A 70 4.17 0.75 11.05
C LEU A 70 3.17 1.29 10.01
N ALA A 71 2.13 2.01 10.45
CA ALA A 71 1.14 2.60 9.56
C ALA A 71 1.74 3.72 8.70
N TYR A 72 2.55 4.59 9.30
CA TYR A 72 3.24 5.67 8.61
C TYR A 72 4.18 5.16 7.51
N ASP A 73 4.98 4.14 7.82
CA ASP A 73 5.88 3.53 6.84
C ASP A 73 5.11 2.83 5.71
N ALA A 74 4.01 2.15 6.04
CA ALA A 74 3.15 1.51 5.04
C ALA A 74 2.48 2.52 4.10
N GLU A 75 2.00 3.65 4.63
CA GLU A 75 1.43 4.75 3.83
C GLU A 75 2.49 5.37 2.91
N THR A 76 3.68 5.63 3.45
CA THR A 76 4.83 6.17 2.70
C THR A 76 5.24 5.22 1.56
N TRP A 77 5.22 3.91 1.80
CA TRP A 77 5.50 2.93 0.76
C TRP A 77 4.40 2.86 -0.30
N ALA A 78 3.13 2.89 0.11
CA ALA A 78 2.01 2.84 -0.83
C ALA A 78 1.98 4.06 -1.78
N GLN A 79 2.52 5.20 -1.35
CA GLN A 79 2.72 6.41 -2.18
C GLN A 79 3.81 6.26 -3.26
N GLN A 80 4.61 5.19 -3.26
CA GLN A 80 5.56 4.88 -4.34
C GLN A 80 4.89 4.27 -5.58
N CYS A 81 3.60 3.95 -5.48
CA CYS A 81 2.80 3.34 -6.54
C CYS A 81 3.36 2.00 -7.02
N SER A 82 4.07 1.30 -6.14
CA SER A 82 4.61 -0.03 -6.40
C SER A 82 3.74 -1.07 -5.72
N CYS A 83 3.35 -2.09 -6.47
CA CYS A 83 2.70 -3.28 -5.91
C CYS A 83 3.71 -4.29 -5.35
N ASP A 84 5.00 -4.03 -5.52
CA ASP A 84 6.06 -4.84 -4.94
C ASP A 84 6.26 -4.46 -3.46
N GLY A 85 6.71 -5.42 -2.67
CA GLY A 85 7.13 -5.15 -1.29
C GLY A 85 8.46 -4.40 -1.24
N ASN A 86 8.69 -3.62 -0.19
CA ASN A 86 10.00 -3.04 0.12
C ASN A 86 10.90 -4.05 0.82
N THR A 87 12.19 -3.74 0.85
CA THR A 87 13.19 -4.56 1.54
C THR A 87 12.96 -4.56 3.05
N LEU A 88 13.58 -5.51 3.76
CA LEU A 88 13.46 -5.60 5.22
C LEU A 88 13.99 -4.36 5.94
N ASP A 89 15.10 -3.81 5.45
CA ASP A 89 15.73 -2.64 6.06
C ASP A 89 14.83 -1.39 5.89
N GLU A 90 14.20 -1.24 4.72
CA GLU A 90 13.30 -0.12 4.39
C GLU A 90 11.98 -0.12 5.19
N ARG A 91 11.62 -1.22 5.83
CA ARG A 91 10.38 -1.34 6.62
C ARG A 91 10.63 -1.65 8.10
N SER A 92 11.89 -1.60 8.52
CA SER A 92 12.23 -1.70 9.93
C SER A 92 11.99 -0.35 10.61
N THR A 93 11.53 -0.39 11.86
CA THR A 93 11.35 0.80 12.70
C THR A 93 12.34 0.78 13.86
N GLU A 94 12.43 1.89 14.61
CA GLU A 94 13.20 1.93 15.86
C GLU A 94 12.74 0.83 16.84
N ARG A 95 11.43 0.55 16.87
CA ARG A 95 10.83 -0.44 17.75
C ARG A 95 10.94 -1.88 17.22
N TRP A 96 10.89 -2.05 15.90
CA TRP A 96 10.75 -3.34 15.24
C TRP A 96 11.83 -3.54 14.18
N SER A 97 12.87 -4.31 14.51
CA SER A 97 13.96 -4.64 13.58
C SER A 97 13.58 -5.66 12.50
N SER A 98 12.37 -6.24 12.58
CA SER A 98 11.84 -7.17 11.58
C SER A 98 10.33 -7.00 11.47
N VAL A 99 9.89 -6.55 10.30
CA VAL A 99 8.49 -6.27 9.99
C VAL A 99 8.08 -7.11 8.78
N GLY A 100 6.92 -7.75 8.86
CA GLY A 100 6.29 -8.45 7.73
C GLY A 100 5.45 -7.49 6.90
N GLN A 101 5.11 -7.86 5.67
CA GLN A 101 4.35 -6.99 4.77
C GLN A 101 3.38 -7.79 3.92
N ASN A 102 2.16 -7.27 3.81
CA ASN A 102 1.20 -7.65 2.78
C ASN A 102 0.94 -6.42 1.91
N VAL A 103 0.91 -6.58 0.59
CA VAL A 103 0.60 -5.51 -0.37
C VAL A 103 -0.64 -5.92 -1.16
N ALA A 104 -1.53 -4.97 -1.40
CA ALA A 104 -2.69 -5.14 -2.26
C ALA A 104 -2.85 -3.89 -3.12
N GLY A 105 -3.12 -4.09 -4.41
CA GLY A 105 -3.39 -3.01 -5.36
C GLY A 105 -4.58 -3.36 -6.24
N ALA A 106 -5.31 -2.35 -6.67
CA ALA A 106 -6.40 -2.48 -7.62
C ALA A 106 -6.29 -1.38 -8.67
N LEU A 107 -6.62 -1.69 -9.93
CA LEU A 107 -6.77 -0.68 -10.96
C LEU A 107 -8.13 -0.01 -10.79
N SER A 108 -8.15 1.28 -10.45
CA SER A 108 -9.35 2.09 -10.62
C SER A 108 -9.40 2.58 -12.07
N LEU A 109 -10.21 1.95 -12.91
CA LEU A 109 -10.62 2.58 -14.17
C LEU A 109 -11.63 3.66 -13.79
N GLN A 110 -11.20 4.92 -13.82
CA GLN A 110 -12.14 6.05 -13.72
C GLN A 110 -12.99 6.05 -14.98
N SER A 111 -14.23 5.56 -14.88
CA SER A 111 -15.26 5.64 -15.92
C SER A 111 -15.95 7.00 -15.92
#